data_AF-A0A4P9ZVQ6-F1
#
_entry.id   AF-A0A4P9ZVQ6-F1
#
_cell.length_a   1.000
_cell.length_b   1.000
_cell.length_c   1.000
_cell.angle_alpha   90.00
_cell.angle_beta   90.00
_cell.angle_gamma   90.00
#
_symmetry.space_group_name_H-M   'P 1'
#
loop_
_entity.id
_entity.type
_entity.pdbx_description
1 polymer ?
#
loop_
_entity_poly.entity_id
_entity_poly.type
_entity_poly.pdbx_seq_one_letter_code
_entity_poly.pdbx_strand_id
1 'polypeptide(L)'
;MSSRTHSSSNSGGSHPHNLTARRSASHTDPLLQRYVMRPPDDLPRLCSNTSVGYPDYFPQDPAQPEDQLIDTYVRNGLADQPLISSETSSMHDSIIDRLQDQGVMNQLAKFAVEILEQQQPTPIPPKSFFHPPPVRPVTELSDRETWWKHLTDPAAQLSTLARSVPSLYGKDRTDRLESLLKNICQRSIPMTRALWAIRVFGCDEIQTALQSQPQLSPSQASDSLTTDWTRLVLNTLRSVLTEVPGRDPKTSEVGADPRRLFPDPDAQLQWIDRWSYLWRLVRVQCDQELVDIRHLLRWLIEVISTCSVDHFVLLLPSLYEYIPDIKRARFLLRLLVSA
;
A
#
# COMPACT_ATOMS: atom_id res chain seq x y z
N MET A 1 15.90 13.10 -69.00
CA MET A 1 14.69 12.61 -69.69
C MET A 1 13.88 11.78 -68.72
N SER A 2 12.58 12.07 -68.65
CA SER A 2 11.48 11.35 -67.98
C SER A 2 10.83 12.12 -66.84
N SER A 3 9.92 12.99 -67.30
CA SER A 3 8.88 13.72 -66.59
C SER A 3 7.79 12.78 -66.06
N ARG A 4 7.19 13.11 -64.91
CA ARG A 4 5.81 12.74 -64.47
C ARG A 4 5.38 13.75 -63.39
N THR A 5 4.83 14.90 -63.79
CA THR A 5 3.39 15.23 -63.85
C THR A 5 2.63 15.01 -62.53
N HIS A 6 2.34 16.14 -61.87
CA HIS A 6 1.31 16.29 -60.85
C HIS A 6 -0.06 15.87 -61.38
N SER A 7 -0.83 15.16 -60.57
CA SER A 7 -2.27 14.99 -60.73
C SER A 7 -2.97 15.58 -59.52
N SER A 8 -3.58 16.74 -59.73
CA SER A 8 -4.49 17.43 -58.83
C SER A 8 -5.82 16.65 -58.76
N SER A 9 -6.23 16.19 -57.58
CA SER A 9 -7.60 15.70 -57.36
C SER A 9 -8.38 16.74 -56.57
N ASN A 10 -9.09 17.55 -57.33
CA ASN A 10 -10.20 18.41 -56.92
C ASN A 10 -11.38 17.51 -56.49
N SER A 11 -11.77 17.52 -55.22
CA SER A 11 -13.05 16.93 -54.79
C SER A 11 -13.93 18.02 -54.20
N GLY A 12 -14.71 18.62 -55.11
CA GLY A 12 -15.77 19.55 -54.80
C GLY A 12 -16.86 18.93 -53.93
N GLY A 13 -17.48 19.79 -53.14
CA GLY A 13 -18.57 19.45 -52.25
C GLY A 13 -19.79 18.88 -52.99
N SER A 14 -20.51 18.03 -52.29
CA SER A 14 -21.88 17.64 -52.63
C SER A 14 -22.63 17.45 -51.32
N HIS A 15 -23.37 18.49 -50.92
CA HIS A 15 -24.42 18.38 -49.91
C HIS A 15 -25.61 17.61 -50.51
N PRO A 16 -26.20 16.63 -49.81
CA PRO A 16 -27.58 16.27 -50.03
C PRO A 16 -28.46 17.01 -49.03
N HIS A 17 -29.29 17.90 -49.55
CA HIS A 17 -30.52 18.33 -48.87
C HIS A 17 -31.44 17.11 -48.74
N ASN A 18 -31.82 16.75 -47.52
CA ASN A 18 -33.15 16.19 -47.29
C ASN A 18 -33.59 16.42 -45.85
N LEU A 19 -34.46 17.41 -45.70
CA LEU A 19 -35.27 17.66 -44.52
C LEU A 19 -36.45 16.69 -44.52
N THR A 20 -36.42 15.67 -43.67
CA THR A 20 -37.64 15.06 -43.16
C THR A 20 -37.47 14.75 -41.68
N ALA A 21 -38.23 15.51 -40.89
CA ALA A 21 -38.31 15.40 -39.45
C ALA A 21 -38.86 14.05 -38.99
N ARG A 22 -38.19 13.44 -38.02
CA ARG A 22 -38.84 12.53 -37.07
C ARG A 22 -38.24 12.77 -35.67
N ARG A 23 -38.92 13.63 -34.92
CA ARG A 23 -38.70 13.84 -33.48
C ARG A 23 -39.18 12.60 -32.71
N SER A 24 -38.29 11.96 -31.96
CA SER A 24 -38.61 11.37 -30.65
C SER A 24 -37.37 10.66 -30.06
N ALA A 25 -36.73 11.29 -29.06
CA ALA A 25 -36.11 10.72 -27.87
C ALA A 25 -34.97 11.63 -27.40
N SER A 26 -35.07 12.07 -26.16
CA SER A 26 -34.11 12.91 -25.44
C SER A 26 -32.78 12.18 -25.23
N HIS A 27 -31.88 12.29 -26.19
CA HIS A 27 -30.44 12.21 -25.93
C HIS A 27 -29.97 13.66 -25.88
N THR A 28 -29.58 14.14 -24.70
CA THR A 28 -28.73 15.33 -24.61
C THR A 28 -27.40 14.95 -25.23
N ASP A 29 -27.32 15.00 -26.55
CA ASP A 29 -26.04 14.94 -27.25
C ASP A 29 -25.20 16.08 -26.68
N PRO A 30 -24.00 15.80 -26.14
CA PRO A 30 -23.16 16.86 -25.64
C PRO A 30 -22.93 17.82 -26.81
N LEU A 31 -23.31 19.08 -26.63
CA LEU A 31 -23.10 20.14 -27.61
C LEU A 31 -21.70 19.98 -28.18
N LEU A 32 -21.61 19.69 -29.49
CA LEU A 32 -20.33 19.44 -30.17
C LEU A 32 -19.41 20.62 -29.86
N GLN A 33 -18.41 20.36 -29.01
CA GLN A 33 -17.45 21.39 -28.62
C GLN A 33 -16.53 21.64 -29.82
N ARG A 34 -16.25 22.91 -30.10
CA ARG A 34 -15.27 23.30 -31.11
C ARG A 34 -13.94 22.62 -30.78
N TYR A 35 -13.42 21.86 -31.73
CA TYR A 35 -12.06 21.30 -31.62
C TYR A 35 -11.05 22.43 -31.48
N VAL A 36 -10.20 22.34 -30.48
CA VAL A 36 -9.07 23.25 -30.25
C VAL A 36 -7.82 22.39 -30.29
N MET A 37 -6.84 22.75 -31.13
CA MET A 37 -5.56 22.07 -31.15
C MET A 37 -4.90 22.20 -29.77
N ARG A 38 -4.60 21.06 -29.16
CA ARG A 38 -3.88 20.97 -27.89
C ARG A 38 -2.61 20.16 -28.14
N PRO A 39 -1.52 20.49 -27.41
CA PRO A 39 -0.33 19.64 -27.42
C PRO A 39 -0.70 18.23 -26.93
N PRO A 40 0.06 17.19 -27.32
CA PRO A 40 -0.08 15.86 -26.75
C PRO A 40 0.04 15.89 -25.22
N ASP A 41 -0.78 15.10 -24.52
CA ASP A 41 -0.87 15.15 -23.06
C ASP A 41 0.46 14.82 -22.34
N ASP A 42 1.33 14.03 -22.99
CA ASP A 42 2.61 13.58 -22.45
C ASP A 42 3.81 14.47 -22.83
N LEU A 43 3.58 15.56 -23.58
CA LEU A 43 4.67 16.40 -24.07
C LEU A 43 5.11 17.41 -22.99
N PRO A 44 6.36 17.35 -22.48
CA PRO A 44 6.82 18.29 -21.49
C PRO A 44 6.99 19.69 -22.10
N ARG A 45 6.74 20.73 -21.31
CA ARG A 45 7.03 22.10 -21.70
C ARG A 45 8.53 22.34 -21.71
N LEU A 46 9.02 23.14 -22.67
CA LEU A 46 10.43 23.51 -22.76
C LEU A 46 10.91 24.26 -21.51
N CYS A 47 10.06 25.14 -20.98
CA CYS A 47 10.30 25.87 -19.75
C CYS A 47 9.09 25.72 -18.82
N SER A 48 9.33 25.50 -17.53
CA SER A 48 8.28 25.39 -16.52
C SER A 48 7.68 26.74 -16.12
N ASN A 49 8.46 27.82 -16.22
CA ASN A 49 8.13 29.16 -15.73
C ASN A 49 7.76 30.17 -16.82
N THR A 50 8.10 29.91 -18.08
CA THR A 50 7.90 30.85 -19.20
C THR A 50 7.15 30.17 -20.32
N SER A 51 6.26 30.90 -20.98
CA SER A 51 5.41 30.43 -22.08
C SER A 51 6.19 30.27 -23.40
N VAL A 52 7.36 29.63 -23.36
CA VAL A 52 8.17 29.30 -24.54
C VAL A 52 7.48 28.22 -25.40
N GLY A 53 6.50 27.52 -24.82
CA GLY A 53 5.69 26.53 -25.51
C GLY A 53 6.19 25.11 -25.30
N TYR A 54 5.90 24.26 -26.26
CA TYR A 54 6.25 22.84 -26.26
C TYR A 54 7.26 22.56 -27.39
N PRO A 55 8.16 21.58 -27.22
CA PRO A 55 9.09 21.21 -28.26
C PRO A 55 8.32 20.75 -29.51
N ASP A 56 8.69 21.26 -30.67
CA ASP A 56 8.14 20.86 -31.97
C ASP A 56 6.59 20.97 -32.09
N TYR A 57 5.99 21.90 -31.34
CA TYR A 57 4.56 22.15 -31.38
C TYR A 57 4.28 23.64 -31.58
N PHE A 58 3.75 23.94 -32.76
CA PHE A 58 3.46 25.30 -33.21
C PHE A 58 1.96 25.42 -33.54
N PRO A 59 1.11 25.80 -32.56
CA PRO A 59 -0.31 26.00 -32.82
C PRO A 59 -0.52 27.26 -33.67
N GLN A 60 -1.56 27.26 -34.49
CA GLN A 60 -1.96 28.46 -35.23
C GLN A 60 -2.41 29.55 -34.26
N ASP A 61 -1.86 30.76 -34.39
CA ASP A 61 -2.16 31.92 -33.56
C ASP A 61 -2.85 32.98 -34.43
N PRO A 62 -4.02 33.53 -34.03
CA PRO A 62 -4.66 34.62 -34.76
C PRO A 62 -3.80 35.89 -34.94
N ALA A 63 -2.67 36.02 -34.23
CA ALA A 63 -1.72 37.10 -34.40
C ALA A 63 -0.63 36.82 -35.46
N GLN A 64 -0.67 35.69 -36.17
CA GLN A 64 0.34 35.36 -37.18
C GLN A 64 0.37 36.39 -38.32
N PRO A 65 1.55 36.58 -38.95
CA PRO A 65 1.71 37.55 -40.02
C PRO A 65 0.86 37.24 -41.26
N GLU A 66 0.46 35.98 -41.44
CA GLU A 66 -0.47 35.55 -42.49
C GLU A 66 -1.89 36.11 -42.34
N ASP A 67 -2.34 36.31 -41.10
CA ASP A 67 -3.67 36.84 -40.79
C ASP A 67 -3.69 38.38 -40.78
N GLN A 68 -2.53 39.03 -40.86
CA GLN A 68 -2.40 40.48 -40.95
C GLN A 68 -2.50 40.93 -42.42
N LEU A 69 -3.64 41.53 -42.78
CA LEU A 69 -3.94 42.03 -44.13
C LEU A 69 -3.16 43.32 -44.47
N ILE A 70 -1.84 43.23 -44.55
CA ILE A 70 -0.95 44.33 -44.93
C ILE A 70 -0.93 44.46 -46.46
N ASP A 71 -1.05 45.69 -46.99
CA ASP A 71 -1.13 45.96 -48.44
C ASP A 71 0.03 45.33 -49.25
N THR A 72 1.23 45.26 -48.65
CA THR A 72 2.40 44.61 -49.27
C THR A 72 2.22 43.09 -49.41
N TYR A 73 1.73 42.41 -48.38
CA TYR A 73 1.48 40.96 -48.40
C TYR A 73 0.28 40.59 -49.28
N VAL A 74 -0.75 41.43 -49.29
CA VAL A 74 -1.94 41.22 -50.15
C VAL A 74 -1.57 41.32 -51.63
N ARG A 75 -0.69 42.24 -52.01
CA ARG A 75 -0.29 42.44 -53.41
C ARG A 75 0.78 41.46 -53.90
N ASN A 76 1.75 41.13 -53.05
CA ASN A 76 2.94 40.38 -53.45
C ASN A 76 2.96 38.93 -52.93
N GLY A 77 2.01 38.57 -52.08
CA GLY A 77 2.02 37.32 -51.32
C GLY A 77 2.92 37.40 -50.08
N LEU A 78 2.65 36.51 -49.11
CA LEU A 78 3.56 36.26 -47.99
C LEU A 78 4.58 35.20 -48.42
N ALA A 79 5.86 35.49 -48.24
CA ALA A 79 6.95 34.54 -48.48
C ALA A 79 7.82 34.47 -47.22
N ASP A 80 8.21 33.25 -46.85
CA ASP A 80 9.11 33.03 -45.73
C ASP A 80 10.47 33.66 -46.02
N GLN A 81 10.93 34.51 -45.11
CA GLN A 81 12.26 35.07 -45.18
C GLN A 81 13.24 34.11 -44.51
N PRO A 82 14.30 33.67 -45.21
CA PRO A 82 15.34 32.87 -44.59
C PRO A 82 15.97 33.68 -43.47
N LEU A 83 15.98 33.13 -42.25
CA LEU A 83 16.54 33.81 -41.08
C LEU A 83 18.07 33.94 -41.20
N ILE A 84 18.69 33.06 -41.99
CA ILE A 84 20.13 32.97 -42.20
C ILE A 84 20.39 33.11 -43.69
N SER A 85 21.35 33.95 -44.10
CA SER A 85 21.58 34.20 -45.54
C SER A 85 22.26 33.04 -46.29
N SER A 86 22.89 32.10 -45.59
CA SER A 86 23.73 31.03 -46.17
C SER A 86 23.24 29.63 -45.79
N GLU A 87 21.94 29.38 -45.87
CA GLU A 87 21.30 28.12 -45.41
C GLU A 87 21.84 26.86 -46.11
N THR A 88 22.28 27.00 -47.37
CA THR A 88 22.80 25.88 -48.17
C THR A 88 24.31 25.69 -48.04
N SER A 89 25.00 26.53 -47.25
CA SER A 89 26.45 26.46 -47.10
C SER A 89 26.86 25.42 -46.07
N SER A 90 27.97 24.72 -46.33
CA SER A 90 28.53 23.77 -45.38
C SER A 90 29.42 24.48 -44.37
N MET A 91 29.25 24.17 -43.08
CA MET A 91 30.09 24.66 -41.99
C MET A 91 31.35 23.80 -41.74
N HIS A 92 31.64 22.83 -42.61
CA HIS A 92 32.75 21.88 -42.45
C HIS A 92 34.07 22.57 -42.08
N ASP A 93 34.51 23.52 -42.91
CA ASP A 93 35.79 24.20 -42.73
C ASP A 93 35.81 25.13 -41.52
N SER A 94 34.64 25.58 -41.05
CA SER A 94 34.52 26.44 -39.87
C SER A 94 34.61 25.66 -38.54
N ILE A 95 34.31 24.36 -38.57
CA ILE A 95 34.14 23.53 -37.37
C ILE A 95 35.28 22.51 -37.24
N ILE A 96 35.83 22.01 -38.33
CA ILE A 96 36.77 20.87 -38.29
C ILE A 96 38.04 21.16 -37.48
N ASP A 97 38.61 22.36 -37.61
CA ASP A 97 39.79 22.76 -36.84
C ASP A 97 39.50 22.81 -35.34
N ARG A 98 38.27 23.18 -34.95
CA ARG A 98 37.83 23.21 -33.55
C ARG A 98 37.56 21.81 -33.00
N LEU A 99 37.14 20.87 -33.83
CA LEU A 99 36.93 19.47 -33.43
C LEU A 99 38.25 18.71 -33.28
N GLN A 100 39.29 19.11 -34.00
CA GLN A 100 40.64 18.55 -33.85
C GLN A 100 41.33 19.02 -32.57
N ASP A 101 40.91 20.15 -32.00
CA ASP A 101 41.38 20.62 -30.70
C ASP A 101 40.81 19.76 -29.56
N GLN A 102 41.71 19.03 -28.89
CA GLN A 102 41.37 18.20 -27.73
C GLN A 102 40.77 19.01 -26.57
N GLY A 103 41.08 20.31 -26.46
CA GLY A 103 40.52 21.19 -25.43
C GLY A 103 39.00 21.34 -25.57
N VAL A 104 38.52 21.60 -26.78
CA VAL A 104 37.09 21.77 -27.10
C VAL A 104 36.33 20.45 -26.90
N MET A 105 36.90 19.34 -27.36
CA MET A 105 36.30 18.01 -27.17
C MET A 105 36.13 17.64 -25.71
N ASN A 106 37.13 17.95 -24.88
CA ASN A 106 37.04 17.73 -23.43
C ASN A 106 35.98 18.62 -22.77
N GLN A 107 35.78 19.86 -23.24
CA GLN A 107 34.72 20.74 -22.74
C GLN A 107 33.33 20.20 -23.12
N LEU A 108 33.15 19.74 -24.35
CA LEU A 108 31.89 19.13 -24.80
C LEU A 108 31.57 17.86 -24.01
N ALA A 109 32.56 17.00 -23.77
CA ALA A 109 32.40 15.81 -22.95
C ALA A 109 31.99 16.16 -21.51
N LYS A 110 32.65 17.15 -20.90
CA LYS A 110 32.27 17.64 -19.55
C LYS A 110 30.84 18.17 -19.52
N PHE A 111 30.45 18.96 -20.51
CA PHE A 111 29.10 19.50 -20.61
C PHE A 111 28.05 18.39 -20.79
N ALA A 112 28.34 17.39 -21.63
CA ALA A 112 27.46 16.24 -21.80
C ALA A 112 27.28 15.44 -20.49
N VAL A 113 28.37 15.24 -19.73
CA VAL A 113 28.30 14.60 -18.41
C VAL A 113 27.47 15.44 -17.44
N GLU A 114 27.67 16.75 -17.40
CA GLU A 114 26.89 17.66 -16.54
C GLU A 114 25.39 17.61 -16.86
N ILE A 115 25.01 17.58 -18.14
CA ILE A 115 23.61 17.38 -18.55
C ILE A 115 23.08 16.03 -18.06
N LEU A 116 23.84 14.95 -18.24
CA LEU A 116 23.43 13.62 -17.82
C LEU A 116 23.26 13.52 -16.29
N GLU A 117 24.12 14.20 -15.52
CA GLU A 117 23.99 14.31 -14.07
C GLU A 117 22.72 15.07 -13.67
N GLN A 118 22.39 16.16 -14.36
CA GLN A 118 21.15 16.92 -14.11
C GLN A 118 19.88 16.19 -14.57
N GLN A 119 19.98 15.37 -15.62
CA GLN A 119 18.87 14.54 -16.12
C GLN A 119 18.64 13.26 -15.31
N GLN A 120 19.53 12.93 -14.35
CA GLN A 120 19.23 11.81 -13.46
C GLN A 120 17.88 12.05 -12.80
N PRO A 121 16.98 11.05 -12.82
CA PRO A 121 15.64 11.20 -12.29
C PRO A 121 15.75 11.73 -10.86
N THR A 122 14.97 12.77 -10.54
CA THR A 122 14.93 13.30 -9.18
C THR A 122 14.73 12.13 -8.22
N PRO A 123 15.68 11.87 -7.31
CA PRO A 123 15.54 10.74 -6.40
C PRO A 123 14.24 10.94 -5.63
N ILE A 124 13.44 9.87 -5.56
CA ILE A 124 12.21 9.82 -4.75
C ILE A 124 12.55 10.51 -3.43
N PRO A 125 11.79 11.56 -3.04
CA PRO A 125 12.15 12.36 -1.88
C PRO A 125 12.41 11.43 -0.69
N PRO A 126 13.55 11.59 0.03
CA PRO A 126 13.91 10.67 1.12
C PRO A 126 12.90 10.72 2.28
N LYS A 127 12.02 11.73 2.27
CA LYS A 127 10.96 11.91 3.25
C LYS A 127 9.71 11.17 2.80
N SER A 128 9.44 10.05 3.45
CA SER A 128 8.16 9.33 3.32
C SER A 128 6.99 10.23 3.75
N PHE A 129 6.00 10.40 2.87
CA PHE A 129 4.71 11.03 3.19
C PHE A 129 3.71 10.03 3.77
N PHE A 130 4.17 8.83 4.14
CA PHE A 130 3.30 7.85 4.78
C PHE A 130 2.99 8.30 6.21
N HIS A 131 1.73 8.67 6.42
CA HIS A 131 1.19 8.90 7.75
C HIS A 131 0.40 7.65 8.17
N PRO A 132 0.62 7.13 9.39
CA PRO A 132 -0.20 6.03 9.89
C PRO A 132 -1.68 6.44 9.94
N PRO A 133 -2.61 5.49 9.79
CA PRO A 133 -4.04 5.75 9.88
C PRO A 133 -4.39 6.51 11.19
N PRO A 134 -5.12 7.64 11.11
CA PRO A 134 -5.44 8.41 12.31
C PRO A 134 -6.47 7.65 13.16
N VAL A 135 -6.07 7.29 14.38
CA VAL A 135 -6.99 6.75 15.39
C VAL A 135 -7.82 7.90 15.95
N ARG A 136 -9.15 7.75 15.91
CA ARG A 136 -10.09 8.78 16.37
C ARG A 136 -10.80 8.32 17.63
N PRO A 137 -10.95 9.18 18.66
CA PRO A 137 -11.82 8.89 19.78
C PRO A 137 -13.27 8.89 19.27
N VAL A 138 -13.82 7.70 19.04
CA VAL A 138 -15.22 7.54 18.66
C VAL A 138 -16.05 7.47 19.93
N THR A 139 -16.92 8.46 20.13
CA THR A 139 -17.80 8.55 21.30
C THR A 139 -19.04 7.68 21.18
N GLU A 140 -19.45 7.30 19.97
CA GLU A 140 -20.65 6.49 19.72
C GLU A 140 -20.31 4.98 19.63
N LEU A 141 -20.96 4.17 20.48
CA LEU A 141 -20.73 2.71 20.51
C LEU A 141 -21.14 2.01 19.20
N SER A 142 -22.18 2.53 18.55
CA SER A 142 -22.74 2.06 17.28
C SER A 142 -21.70 2.08 16.15
N ASP A 143 -21.01 3.22 15.97
CA ASP A 143 -19.97 3.42 14.96
C ASP A 143 -18.76 2.50 15.17
N ARG A 144 -18.44 2.20 16.42
CA ARG A 144 -17.40 1.23 16.74
C ARG A 144 -17.84 -0.17 16.35
N GLU A 145 -19.08 -0.56 16.66
CA GLU A 145 -19.60 -1.88 16.29
C GLU A 145 -19.71 -2.07 14.79
N THR A 146 -20.12 -1.04 14.04
CA THR A 146 -20.13 -1.08 12.57
C THR A 146 -18.72 -1.22 12.03
N TRP A 147 -17.74 -0.52 12.59
CA TRP A 147 -16.33 -0.69 12.21
C TRP A 147 -15.84 -2.13 12.42
N TRP A 148 -16.14 -2.74 13.56
CA TRP A 148 -15.81 -4.15 13.82
C TRP A 148 -16.52 -5.11 12.84
N LYS A 149 -17.78 -4.83 12.48
CA LYS A 149 -18.52 -5.60 11.47
C LYS A 149 -17.87 -5.48 10.09
N HIS A 150 -17.47 -4.28 9.68
CA HIS A 150 -16.75 -4.06 8.43
C HIS A 150 -15.38 -4.75 8.42
N LEU A 151 -14.72 -4.88 9.58
CA LEU A 151 -13.46 -5.60 9.68
C LEU A 151 -13.64 -7.11 9.44
N THR A 152 -14.74 -7.69 9.91
CA THR A 152 -15.11 -9.10 9.65
C THR A 152 -15.55 -9.33 8.21
N ASP A 153 -16.26 -8.37 7.58
CA ASP A 153 -16.82 -8.53 6.24
C ASP A 153 -15.76 -8.43 5.12
N PRO A 154 -15.42 -9.53 4.41
CA PRO A 154 -14.41 -9.51 3.36
C PRO A 154 -14.75 -8.56 2.19
N ALA A 155 -16.02 -8.21 1.99
CA ALA A 155 -16.46 -7.32 0.91
C ALA A 155 -16.36 -5.82 1.24
N ALA A 156 -16.10 -5.46 2.51
CA ALA A 156 -15.99 -4.06 2.91
C ALA A 156 -14.77 -3.34 2.29
N GLN A 157 -14.95 -2.08 1.90
CA GLN A 157 -13.88 -1.25 1.32
C GLN A 157 -12.78 -0.96 2.37
N LEU A 158 -11.51 -1.18 2.00
CA LEU A 158 -10.37 -0.98 2.91
C LEU A 158 -10.09 0.52 3.18
N SER A 159 -10.43 1.40 2.22
CA SER A 159 -10.20 2.84 2.33
C SER A 159 -11.06 3.48 3.42
N THR A 160 -12.30 3.01 3.59
CA THR A 160 -13.20 3.50 4.64
C THR A 160 -12.72 3.04 6.01
N LEU A 161 -12.34 1.77 6.15
CA LEU A 161 -11.76 1.20 7.38
C LEU A 161 -10.51 1.94 7.85
N ALA A 162 -9.60 2.30 6.93
CA ALA A 162 -8.36 2.99 7.26
C ALA A 162 -8.56 4.48 7.64
N ARG A 163 -9.64 5.12 7.16
CA ARG A 163 -9.90 6.54 7.44
C ARG A 163 -10.53 6.78 8.81
N SER A 164 -11.24 5.79 9.35
CA SER A 164 -12.04 5.90 10.58
C SER A 164 -11.71 4.79 11.58
N VAL A 165 -10.47 4.73 12.05
CA VAL A 165 -10.07 3.75 13.07
C VAL A 165 -10.53 4.23 14.45
N PRO A 166 -11.39 3.48 15.17
CA PRO A 166 -11.88 3.87 16.49
C PRO A 166 -10.82 3.61 17.57
N SER A 167 -10.70 4.52 18.53
CA SER A 167 -9.83 4.34 19.70
C SER A 167 -10.28 3.14 20.58
N LEU A 168 -9.30 2.41 21.11
CA LEU A 168 -9.53 1.26 21.99
C LEU A 168 -9.99 1.71 23.38
N TYR A 169 -10.74 0.86 24.06
CA TYR A 169 -11.25 1.15 25.40
C TYR A 169 -10.30 0.57 26.45
N GLY A 170 -9.99 1.34 27.48
CA GLY A 170 -9.14 0.91 28.58
C GLY A 170 -8.41 2.12 29.18
N LYS A 171 -8.28 2.14 30.51
CA LYS A 171 -7.50 3.18 31.19
C LYS A 171 -6.01 2.94 30.99
N ASP A 172 -5.63 1.67 31.06
CA ASP A 172 -4.25 1.22 30.92
C ASP A 172 -4.01 0.62 29.52
N ARG A 173 -2.74 0.66 29.09
CA ARG A 173 -2.29 0.08 27.81
C ARG A 173 -2.64 -1.41 27.70
N THR A 174 -2.48 -2.17 28.79
CA THR A 174 -2.81 -3.60 28.84
C THR A 174 -4.28 -3.84 28.58
N ASP A 175 -5.17 -3.10 29.24
CA ASP A 175 -6.63 -3.24 29.06
C ASP A 175 -7.06 -2.97 27.61
N ARG A 176 -6.45 -1.96 26.97
CA ARG A 176 -6.71 -1.62 25.57
C ARG A 176 -6.35 -2.77 24.65
N LEU A 177 -5.15 -3.33 24.81
CA LEU A 177 -4.66 -4.47 24.02
C LEU A 177 -5.45 -5.75 24.30
N GLU A 178 -5.89 -5.98 25.54
CA GLU A 178 -6.78 -7.11 25.90
C GLU A 178 -8.12 -6.99 25.22
N SER A 179 -8.71 -5.80 25.25
CA SER A 179 -9.97 -5.53 24.58
C SER A 179 -9.86 -5.78 23.07
N LEU A 180 -8.75 -5.38 22.45
CA LEU A 180 -8.45 -5.63 21.04
C LEU A 180 -8.40 -7.13 20.74
N LEU A 181 -7.57 -7.87 21.46
CA LEU A 181 -7.39 -9.30 21.25
C LEU A 181 -8.71 -10.07 21.45
N LYS A 182 -9.45 -9.73 22.52
CA LYS A 182 -10.77 -10.30 22.80
C LYS A 182 -11.76 -10.04 21.67
N ASN A 183 -11.84 -8.81 21.15
CA ASN A 183 -12.74 -8.48 20.04
C ASN A 183 -12.37 -9.22 18.74
N ILE A 184 -11.08 -9.36 18.44
CA ILE A 184 -10.59 -10.11 17.28
C ILE A 184 -10.98 -11.58 17.38
N CYS A 185 -10.73 -12.21 18.54
CA CYS A 185 -11.05 -13.62 18.76
C CYS A 185 -12.57 -13.89 18.78
N GLN A 186 -13.37 -13.03 19.42
CA GLN A 186 -14.83 -13.20 19.49
C GLN A 186 -15.50 -13.12 18.12
N ARG A 187 -14.97 -12.31 17.20
CA ARG A 187 -15.56 -12.06 15.88
C ARG A 187 -14.90 -12.88 14.77
N SER A 188 -13.94 -13.76 15.09
CA SER A 188 -13.19 -14.61 14.16
C SER A 188 -12.71 -13.86 12.89
N ILE A 189 -12.10 -12.70 13.09
CA ILE A 189 -11.72 -11.77 12.00
C ILE A 189 -10.72 -12.43 11.03
N PRO A 190 -10.84 -12.23 9.70
CA PRO A 190 -9.85 -12.75 8.74
C PRO A 190 -8.40 -12.35 9.10
N MET A 191 -7.46 -13.30 8.98
CA MET A 191 -6.09 -13.18 9.51
C MET A 191 -5.35 -11.91 9.04
N THR A 192 -5.39 -11.61 7.74
CA THR A 192 -4.70 -10.44 7.17
C THR A 192 -5.23 -9.12 7.75
N ARG A 193 -6.54 -9.06 8.01
CA ARG A 193 -7.20 -7.88 8.58
C ARG A 193 -6.96 -7.76 10.08
N ALA A 194 -6.95 -8.89 10.79
CA ALA A 194 -6.58 -8.95 12.19
C ALA A 194 -5.14 -8.43 12.41
N LEU A 195 -4.19 -8.88 11.59
CA LEU A 195 -2.80 -8.38 11.63
C LEU A 195 -2.71 -6.89 11.33
N TRP A 196 -3.43 -6.42 10.31
CA TRP A 196 -3.48 -4.99 9.99
C TRP A 196 -4.00 -4.18 11.18
N ALA A 197 -5.10 -4.61 11.81
CA ALA A 197 -5.66 -3.93 12.98
C ALA A 197 -4.66 -3.92 14.16
N ILE A 198 -4.01 -5.05 14.46
CA ILE A 198 -2.98 -5.14 15.51
C ILE A 198 -1.84 -4.15 15.24
N ARG A 199 -1.38 -4.05 13.99
CA ARG A 199 -0.31 -3.10 13.61
C ARG A 199 -0.75 -1.65 13.74
N VAL A 200 -1.95 -1.31 13.27
CA VAL A 200 -2.46 0.05 13.36
C VAL A 200 -2.59 0.50 14.82
N PHE A 201 -3.18 -0.35 15.67
CA PHE A 201 -3.28 -0.05 17.10
C PHE A 201 -1.92 -0.07 17.80
N GLY A 202 -1.00 -0.95 17.40
CA GLY A 202 0.38 -0.94 17.91
C GLY A 202 1.12 0.35 17.54
N CYS A 203 0.95 0.87 16.33
CA CYS A 203 1.49 2.16 15.92
C CYS A 203 0.92 3.32 16.74
N ASP A 204 -0.39 3.31 17.02
CA ASP A 204 -1.04 4.31 17.87
C ASP A 204 -0.50 4.31 19.30
N GLU A 205 -0.32 3.12 19.89
CA GLU A 205 0.28 2.97 21.21
C GLU A 205 1.74 3.44 21.26
N ILE A 206 2.54 3.11 20.24
CA ILE A 206 3.92 3.61 20.12
C ILE A 206 3.93 5.13 20.00
N GLN A 207 3.07 5.70 19.16
CA GLN A 207 2.98 7.14 18.96
C GLN A 207 2.55 7.85 20.26
N THR A 208 1.60 7.29 20.99
CA THR A 208 1.15 7.81 22.30
C THR A 208 2.28 7.72 23.34
N ALA A 209 3.05 6.62 23.36
CA ALA A 209 4.21 6.47 24.24
C ALA A 209 5.30 7.52 23.94
N LEU A 210 5.59 7.77 22.66
CA LEU A 210 6.57 8.77 22.24
C LEU A 210 6.12 10.20 22.55
N GLN A 211 4.83 10.49 22.45
CA GLN A 211 4.28 11.80 22.83
C GLN A 211 4.32 12.03 24.35
N SER A 212 4.03 11.00 25.14
CA SER A 212 4.07 11.09 26.61
C SER A 212 5.50 11.09 27.17
N GLN A 213 6.45 10.44 26.49
CA GLN A 213 7.85 10.32 26.91
C GLN A 213 8.80 10.74 25.78
N PRO A 214 9.20 12.03 25.71
CA PRO A 214 10.02 12.55 24.62
C PRO A 214 11.46 11.99 24.54
N GLN A 215 11.94 11.39 25.63
CA GLN A 215 13.28 10.79 25.72
C GLN A 215 13.34 9.33 25.23
N LEU A 216 12.17 8.71 24.98
CA LEU A 216 12.10 7.31 24.60
C LEU A 216 12.44 7.17 23.11
N SER A 217 13.37 6.27 22.78
CA SER A 217 13.69 5.98 21.37
C SER A 217 12.56 5.17 20.72
N PRO A 218 12.23 5.36 19.42
CA PRO A 218 11.19 4.59 18.74
C PRO A 218 11.38 3.07 18.82
N SER A 219 12.63 2.60 18.75
CA SER A 219 12.97 1.18 18.90
C SER A 219 12.67 0.64 20.30
N GLN A 220 12.96 1.41 21.35
CA GLN A 220 12.66 1.02 22.72
C GLN A 220 11.14 0.96 22.96
N ALA A 221 10.39 1.89 22.36
CA ALA A 221 8.93 1.89 22.42
C ALA A 221 8.36 0.62 21.76
N SER A 222 8.84 0.26 20.57
CA SER A 222 8.39 -0.96 19.86
C SER A 222 8.77 -2.24 20.60
N ASP A 223 9.98 -2.31 21.18
CA ASP A 223 10.43 -3.50 21.91
C ASP A 223 9.58 -3.71 23.16
N SER A 224 9.33 -2.64 23.92
CA SER A 224 8.48 -2.71 25.11
C SER A 224 7.07 -3.19 24.75
N LEU A 225 6.45 -2.62 23.72
CA LEU A 225 5.14 -3.01 23.23
C LEU A 225 5.12 -4.48 22.80
N THR A 226 6.13 -4.93 22.06
CA THR A 226 6.24 -6.33 21.59
C THR A 226 6.31 -7.29 22.76
N THR A 227 7.08 -6.96 23.82
CA THR A 227 7.13 -7.82 25.02
C THR A 227 5.82 -7.86 25.77
N ASP A 228 5.13 -6.72 25.92
CA ASP A 228 3.85 -6.64 26.62
C ASP A 228 2.75 -7.35 25.84
N TRP A 229 2.72 -7.18 24.52
CA TRP A 229 1.83 -7.90 23.61
C TRP A 229 2.08 -9.41 23.66
N THR A 230 3.34 -9.83 23.64
CA THR A 230 3.72 -11.25 23.77
C THR A 230 3.20 -11.83 25.08
N ARG A 231 3.44 -11.16 26.22
CA ARG A 231 2.92 -11.61 27.53
C ARG A 231 1.40 -11.73 27.51
N LEU A 232 0.72 -10.75 26.90
CA LEU A 232 -0.72 -10.74 26.80
C LEU A 232 -1.26 -11.94 26.02
N VAL A 233 -0.73 -12.17 24.82
CA VAL A 233 -1.14 -13.29 23.97
C VAL A 233 -0.93 -14.62 24.71
N LEU A 234 0.22 -14.81 25.35
CA LEU A 234 0.52 -16.02 26.12
C LEU A 234 -0.41 -16.20 27.33
N ASN A 235 -0.77 -15.12 28.02
CA ASN A 235 -1.73 -15.15 29.12
C ASN A 235 -3.13 -15.51 28.62
N THR A 236 -3.56 -15.00 27.46
CA THR A 236 -4.85 -15.39 26.87
C THR A 236 -4.88 -16.84 26.41
N LEU A 237 -3.79 -17.36 25.83
CA LEU A 237 -3.63 -18.77 25.52
C LEU A 237 -3.78 -19.63 26.77
N ARG A 238 -3.12 -19.24 27.86
CA ARG A 238 -3.20 -19.93 29.15
C ARG A 238 -4.61 -19.89 29.73
N SER A 239 -5.28 -18.74 29.64
CA SER A 239 -6.67 -18.59 30.11
C SER A 239 -7.61 -19.53 29.35
N VAL A 240 -7.52 -19.57 28.01
CA VAL A 240 -8.35 -20.46 27.18
C VAL A 240 -8.04 -21.95 27.44
N LEU A 241 -6.80 -22.29 27.77
CA LEU A 241 -6.45 -23.64 28.21
C LEU A 241 -7.13 -23.99 29.53
N THR A 242 -7.09 -23.09 30.52
CA THR A 242 -7.71 -23.34 31.84
C THR A 242 -9.24 -23.38 31.81
N GLU A 243 -9.88 -22.90 30.74
CA GLU A 243 -11.32 -23.07 30.51
C GLU A 243 -11.71 -24.55 30.30
N VAL A 244 -10.76 -25.43 29.92
CA VAL A 244 -11.02 -26.87 29.74
C VAL A 244 -11.14 -27.53 31.12
N PRO A 245 -12.30 -28.12 31.46
CA PRO A 245 -12.46 -28.82 32.73
C PRO A 245 -11.52 -30.03 32.76
N GLY A 246 -10.56 -30.03 33.69
CA GLY A 246 -9.67 -31.16 33.89
C GLY A 246 -10.48 -32.41 34.26
N ARG A 247 -10.16 -33.56 33.65
CA ARG A 247 -10.85 -34.80 33.96
C ARG A 247 -10.42 -35.30 35.35
N ASP A 248 -11.25 -35.06 36.35
CA ASP A 248 -11.02 -35.60 37.69
C ASP A 248 -11.22 -37.13 37.68
N PRO A 249 -10.25 -37.94 38.15
CA PRO A 249 -10.34 -39.40 38.12
C PRO A 249 -11.39 -39.97 39.10
N LYS A 250 -12.03 -39.13 39.93
CA LYS A 250 -13.02 -39.56 40.94
C LYS A 250 -14.48 -39.39 40.50
N THR A 251 -14.73 -38.66 39.42
CA THR A 251 -16.08 -38.31 38.93
C THR A 251 -16.33 -38.75 37.48
N SER A 252 -15.39 -39.47 36.85
CA SER A 252 -15.61 -40.02 35.51
C SER A 252 -16.73 -41.06 35.54
N GLU A 253 -17.90 -40.66 35.05
CA GLU A 253 -18.98 -41.57 34.71
C GLU A 253 -18.45 -42.65 33.75
N VAL A 254 -18.67 -43.92 34.12
CA VAL A 254 -18.30 -45.09 33.33
C VAL A 254 -19.09 -45.04 32.02
N GLY A 255 -18.43 -44.61 30.93
CA GLY A 255 -19.04 -44.49 29.60
C GLY A 255 -18.85 -43.12 28.91
N ALA A 256 -18.26 -42.13 29.58
CA ALA A 256 -17.97 -40.84 28.95
C ALA A 256 -16.93 -40.97 27.83
N ASP A 257 -17.31 -40.61 26.60
CA ASP A 257 -16.45 -40.64 25.41
C ASP A 257 -15.11 -39.94 25.69
N PRO A 258 -13.95 -40.60 25.53
CA PRO A 258 -12.65 -40.04 25.85
C PRO A 258 -12.32 -38.76 25.06
N ARG A 259 -13.04 -38.48 23.97
CA ARG A 259 -12.86 -37.29 23.12
C ARG A 259 -13.65 -36.07 23.57
N ARG A 260 -14.55 -36.20 24.55
CA ARG A 260 -15.37 -35.07 25.02
C ARG A 260 -14.61 -34.30 26.12
N LEU A 261 -14.29 -33.05 25.79
CA LEU A 261 -13.60 -32.11 26.69
C LEU A 261 -14.58 -31.27 27.51
N PHE A 262 -15.82 -31.12 27.02
CA PHE A 262 -16.88 -30.39 27.71
C PHE A 262 -18.13 -31.28 27.85
N PRO A 263 -18.95 -31.05 28.90
CA PRO A 263 -20.24 -31.74 29.04
C PRO A 263 -21.21 -31.43 27.88
N ASP A 264 -21.13 -30.22 27.32
CA ASP A 264 -21.97 -29.75 26.21
C ASP A 264 -21.21 -29.83 24.86
N PRO A 265 -21.72 -30.56 23.86
CA PRO A 265 -21.07 -30.69 22.55
C PRO A 265 -20.96 -29.36 21.79
N ASP A 266 -21.93 -28.45 21.92
CA ASP A 266 -21.92 -27.18 21.19
C ASP A 266 -20.87 -26.22 21.75
N ALA A 267 -20.74 -26.19 23.08
CA ALA A 267 -19.68 -25.45 23.76
C ALA A 267 -18.28 -25.98 23.37
N GLN A 268 -18.14 -27.31 23.21
CA GLN A 268 -16.87 -27.91 22.77
C GLN A 268 -16.48 -27.42 21.36
N LEU A 269 -17.41 -27.39 20.41
CA LEU A 269 -17.13 -26.93 19.04
C LEU A 269 -16.73 -25.45 19.01
N GLN A 270 -17.46 -24.59 19.72
CA GLN A 270 -17.13 -23.17 19.81
C GLN A 270 -15.75 -22.92 20.43
N TRP A 271 -15.40 -23.70 21.46
CA TRP A 271 -14.08 -23.63 22.07
C TRP A 271 -12.97 -24.08 21.11
N ILE A 272 -13.17 -25.19 20.37
CA ILE A 272 -12.20 -25.69 19.38
C ILE A 272 -11.98 -24.65 18.26
N ASP A 273 -13.04 -24.03 17.76
CA ASP A 273 -12.94 -22.97 16.74
C ASP A 273 -12.17 -21.76 17.27
N ARG A 274 -12.47 -21.32 18.49
CA ARG A 274 -11.76 -20.22 19.15
C ARG A 274 -10.28 -20.56 19.37
N TRP A 275 -9.98 -21.75 19.87
CA TRP A 275 -8.62 -22.23 20.13
C TRP A 275 -7.80 -22.33 18.85
N SER A 276 -8.36 -22.95 17.81
CA SER A 276 -7.70 -23.11 16.52
C SER A 276 -7.47 -21.76 15.81
N TYR A 277 -8.43 -20.83 15.92
CA TYR A 277 -8.29 -19.47 15.42
C TYR A 277 -7.17 -18.72 16.15
N LEU A 278 -7.15 -18.78 17.48
CA LEU A 278 -6.16 -18.10 18.31
C LEU A 278 -4.75 -18.64 18.02
N TRP A 279 -4.57 -19.96 17.92
CA TRP A 279 -3.28 -20.53 17.51
C TRP A 279 -2.84 -20.13 16.12
N ARG A 280 -3.76 -20.13 15.15
CA ARG A 280 -3.44 -19.68 13.79
C ARG A 280 -3.03 -18.21 13.79
N LEU A 281 -3.69 -17.38 14.61
CA LEU A 281 -3.34 -15.98 14.79
C LEU A 281 -1.95 -15.83 15.42
N VAL A 282 -1.60 -16.62 16.45
CA VAL A 282 -0.27 -16.63 17.09
C VAL A 282 0.82 -17.01 16.09
N ARG A 283 0.62 -18.07 15.31
CA ARG A 283 1.58 -18.50 14.28
C ARG A 283 1.92 -17.37 13.32
N VAL A 284 0.89 -16.75 12.76
CA VAL A 284 1.06 -15.65 11.80
C VAL A 284 1.69 -14.42 12.46
N GLN A 285 1.44 -14.17 13.74
CA GLN A 285 2.11 -13.09 14.48
C GLN A 285 3.59 -13.38 14.72
N CYS A 286 3.96 -14.64 14.98
CA CYS A 286 5.37 -15.04 15.11
C CYS A 286 6.12 -14.90 13.77
N ASP A 287 5.51 -15.28 12.65
CA ASP A 287 6.11 -15.12 11.31
C ASP A 287 6.36 -13.66 10.94
N GLN A 288 5.60 -12.74 11.54
CA GLN A 288 5.68 -11.30 11.32
C GLN A 288 6.43 -10.56 12.42
N GLU A 289 7.12 -11.29 13.32
CA GLU A 289 7.90 -10.75 14.45
C GLU A 289 7.11 -9.86 15.41
N LEU A 290 5.77 -9.98 15.43
CA LEU A 290 4.90 -9.27 16.38
C LEU A 290 4.89 -9.94 17.76
N VAL A 291 5.21 -11.23 17.81
CA VAL A 291 5.32 -12.04 19.02
C VAL A 291 6.68 -12.71 19.03
N ASP A 292 7.44 -12.55 20.11
CA ASP A 292 8.77 -13.16 20.22
C ASP A 292 8.64 -14.69 20.33
N ILE A 293 9.07 -15.39 19.28
CA ILE A 293 9.07 -16.84 19.20
C ILE A 293 9.78 -17.50 20.39
N ARG A 294 10.85 -16.90 20.92
CA ARG A 294 11.60 -17.48 22.06
C ARG A 294 10.74 -17.51 23.33
N HIS A 295 9.94 -16.47 23.54
CA HIS A 295 9.02 -16.40 24.67
C HIS A 295 7.88 -17.40 24.51
N LEU A 296 7.35 -17.57 23.28
CA LEU A 296 6.35 -18.61 22.99
C LEU A 296 6.89 -20.02 23.25
N LEU A 297 8.09 -20.35 22.76
CA LEU A 297 8.69 -21.67 22.95
C LEU A 297 8.96 -21.97 24.42
N ARG A 298 9.48 -20.98 25.16
CA ARG A 298 9.71 -21.12 26.60
C ARG A 298 8.38 -21.36 27.34
N TRP A 299 7.36 -20.55 27.06
CA TRP A 299 6.03 -20.72 27.63
C TRP A 299 5.46 -22.10 27.33
N LEU A 300 5.60 -22.59 26.09
CA LEU A 300 5.09 -23.90 25.70
C LEU A 300 5.72 -25.04 26.50
N ILE A 301 7.03 -24.98 26.77
CA ILE A 301 7.72 -25.98 27.60
C ILE A 301 7.30 -25.87 29.07
N GLU A 302 7.22 -24.64 29.62
CA GLU A 302 6.76 -24.41 31.00
C GLU A 302 5.33 -24.93 31.21
N VAL A 303 4.43 -24.69 30.25
CA VAL A 303 3.06 -25.18 30.29
C VAL A 303 3.03 -26.69 30.19
N ILE A 304 3.77 -27.32 29.28
CA ILE A 304 3.84 -28.78 29.17
C ILE A 304 4.33 -29.43 30.47
N SER A 305 5.35 -28.86 31.11
CA SER A 305 5.89 -29.39 32.38
C SER A 305 4.91 -29.33 33.56
N THR A 306 3.87 -28.50 33.46
CA THR A 306 2.91 -28.24 34.55
C THR A 306 1.48 -28.68 34.22
N CYS A 307 1.22 -29.15 33.01
CA CYS A 307 -0.12 -29.47 32.52
C CYS A 307 -0.61 -30.87 32.92
N SER A 308 -1.94 -31.02 32.99
CA SER A 308 -2.56 -32.35 33.04
C SER A 308 -2.50 -33.04 31.67
N VAL A 309 -2.73 -34.35 31.64
CA VAL A 309 -2.65 -35.17 30.42
C VAL A 309 -3.55 -34.65 29.31
N ASP A 310 -4.76 -34.19 29.63
CA ASP A 310 -5.71 -33.67 28.63
C ASP A 310 -5.18 -32.40 27.96
N HIS A 311 -4.61 -31.47 28.73
CA HIS A 311 -3.98 -30.25 28.21
C HIS A 311 -2.72 -30.57 27.40
N PHE A 312 -1.95 -31.58 27.80
CA PHE A 312 -0.78 -32.02 27.06
C PHE A 312 -1.14 -32.52 25.66
N VAL A 313 -2.20 -33.33 25.54
CA VAL A 313 -2.68 -33.83 24.24
C VAL A 313 -3.08 -32.69 23.31
N LEU A 314 -3.68 -31.61 23.84
CA LEU A 314 -4.06 -30.43 23.07
C LEU A 314 -2.86 -29.63 22.56
N LEU A 315 -1.74 -29.63 23.30
CA LEU A 315 -0.53 -28.90 22.95
C LEU A 315 0.44 -29.71 22.07
N LEU A 316 0.27 -31.04 22.00
CA LEU A 316 1.16 -31.93 21.26
C LEU A 316 1.30 -31.59 19.76
N PRO A 317 0.23 -31.23 19.02
CA PRO A 317 0.35 -30.78 17.63
C PRO A 317 1.20 -29.51 17.49
N SER A 318 1.02 -28.56 18.40
CA SER A 318 1.78 -27.30 18.43
C SER A 318 3.24 -27.57 18.79
N LEU A 319 3.51 -28.45 19.75
CA LEU A 319 4.87 -28.86 20.09
C LEU A 319 5.55 -29.47 18.86
N TYR A 320 4.89 -30.42 18.20
CA TYR A 320 5.45 -31.12 17.02
C TYR A 320 5.87 -30.14 15.92
N GLU A 321 5.05 -29.13 15.65
CA GLU A 321 5.35 -28.07 14.69
C GLU A 321 6.61 -27.27 15.05
N TYR A 322 6.80 -26.95 16.33
CA TYR A 322 7.92 -26.13 16.81
C TYR A 322 9.15 -26.91 17.30
N ILE A 323 9.12 -28.25 17.28
CA ILE A 323 10.31 -29.11 17.53
C ILE A 323 11.56 -28.64 16.76
N PRO A 324 11.54 -28.34 15.45
CA PRO A 324 12.75 -27.90 14.74
C PRO A 324 13.36 -26.63 15.34
N ASP A 325 12.53 -25.68 15.79
CA ASP A 325 13.01 -24.43 16.40
C ASP A 325 13.52 -24.64 17.81
N ILE A 326 12.90 -25.54 18.58
CA ILE A 326 13.40 -25.97 19.90
C ILE A 326 14.77 -26.65 19.76
N LYS A 327 14.96 -27.49 18.74
CA LYS A 327 16.23 -28.18 18.47
C LYS A 327 17.39 -27.22 18.16
N ARG A 328 17.10 -26.05 17.59
CA ARG A 328 18.12 -25.01 17.32
C ARG A 328 18.69 -24.43 18.62
N ALA A 329 17.92 -24.42 19.70
CA ALA A 329 18.33 -23.87 20.99
C ALA A 329 18.62 -24.98 22.02
N ARG A 330 19.91 -25.23 22.29
CA ARG A 330 20.35 -26.28 23.24
C ARG A 330 19.75 -26.13 24.64
N PHE A 331 19.48 -24.90 25.10
CA PHE A 331 18.84 -24.63 26.38
C PHE A 331 17.38 -25.11 26.41
N LEU A 332 16.58 -24.77 25.39
CA LEU A 332 15.17 -25.17 25.29
C LEU A 332 15.03 -26.69 25.13
N LEU A 333 15.94 -27.33 24.40
CA LEU A 333 15.97 -28.78 24.26
C LEU A 333 16.26 -29.49 25.59
N ARG A 334 17.16 -28.95 26.42
CA ARG A 334 17.39 -29.48 27.77
C ARG A 334 16.16 -29.33 28.65
N LEU A 335 15.48 -28.18 28.56
CA LEU A 335 14.27 -27.91 29.33
C LEU A 335 13.13 -28.87 28.93
N LEU A 336 13.00 -29.18 27.65
CA LEU A 336 12.00 -30.12 27.14
C LEU A 336 12.28 -31.57 27.56
N VAL A 337 13.56 -31.98 27.62
CA VAL A 337 13.93 -33.35 28.06
C VAL A 337 13.77 -33.52 29.58
N SER A 338 13.88 -32.43 30.34
CA SER A 338 13.67 -32.45 31.79
C SER A 338 12.21 -32.29 32.23
N ALA A 339 11.36 -31.84 31.31
CA ALA A 339 9.91 -31.74 31.50
C ALA A 339 9.25 -33.09 31.18
#